data_AF-A0A8S9ZWI3-F1
#
_entry.id   AF-A0A8S9ZWI3-F1
#
_cell.length_a   1.000
_cell.length_b   1.000
_cell.length_c   1.000
_cell.angle_alpha   90.00
_cell.angle_beta   90.00
_cell.angle_gamma   90.00
#
_symmetry.space_group_name_H-M   'P 1'
#
loop_
_entity.id
_entity.type
_entity.pdbx_description
1 polymer ?
#
loop_
_entity_poly.entity_id
_entity_poly.type
_entity_poly.pdbx_seq_one_letter_code
_entity_poly.pdbx_strand_id
1 'polypeptide(L)'
;MQIEGRAVEITPMVKGLLQKHRMIRPVFPYDTQAMIWNCNNKFTKLRIEVKKSTCQAAIALNEKHATNPRKRRNFCKNVVQILNNYYQEHISNPYPSDDDKTELAKKTGITVSQVSNWFGNKRIRDRANKKKLSTQEQNMDGQT
;
A
#
# COMPACT_ATOMS: atom_id res chain seq x y z
N MET A 1 -41.80 -3.20 13.10
CA MET A 1 -42.45 -3.64 11.85
C MET A 1 -41.35 -3.92 10.83
N GLN A 2 -41.17 -5.20 10.52
CA GLN A 2 -40.11 -5.74 9.67
C GLN A 2 -40.31 -5.28 8.23
N ILE A 3 -39.35 -4.55 7.67
CA ILE A 3 -39.30 -4.25 6.22
C ILE A 3 -38.54 -5.41 5.57
N GLU A 4 -39.23 -6.52 5.34
CA GLU A 4 -38.69 -7.64 4.55
C GLU A 4 -39.32 -7.66 3.16
N GLY A 5 -38.49 -7.31 2.18
CA GLY A 5 -38.38 -8.00 0.90
C GLY A 5 -39.68 -8.30 0.14
N ARG A 6 -40.31 -7.30 -0.48
CA ARG A 6 -41.08 -7.53 -1.72
C ARG A 6 -40.12 -7.80 -2.89
N ALA A 7 -39.42 -8.93 -2.86
CA ALA A 7 -39.06 -9.58 -4.11
C ALA A 7 -40.38 -10.10 -4.68
N VAL A 8 -40.93 -9.34 -5.62
CA VAL A 8 -42.24 -9.56 -6.25
C VAL A 8 -42.33 -10.99 -6.74
N GLU A 9 -43.04 -11.84 -6.01
CA GLU A 9 -43.37 -13.17 -6.48
C GLU A 9 -44.17 -13.02 -7.78
N ILE A 10 -43.65 -13.59 -8.87
CA ILE A 10 -44.40 -13.67 -10.12
C ILE A 10 -45.69 -14.44 -9.81
N THR A 11 -46.84 -13.76 -9.97
CA THR A 11 -48.15 -14.31 -9.59
C THR A 11 -48.38 -15.67 -10.25
N PRO A 12 -49.08 -16.61 -9.60
CA PRO A 12 -49.38 -17.93 -10.16
C PRO A 12 -49.99 -17.88 -11.56
N MET A 13 -50.80 -16.84 -11.83
CA MET A 13 -51.38 -16.55 -13.13
C MET A 13 -50.31 -16.25 -14.20
N VAL A 14 -49.31 -15.41 -13.89
CA VAL A 14 -48.22 -15.10 -14.83
C VAL A 14 -47.34 -16.33 -15.07
N LYS A 15 -47.06 -17.14 -14.04
CA LYS A 15 -46.37 -18.43 -14.21
C LYS A 15 -47.14 -19.36 -15.14
N GLY A 16 -48.46 -19.47 -14.96
CA GLY A 16 -49.33 -20.28 -15.82
C GLY A 16 -49.38 -19.80 -17.27
N LEU A 17 -49.41 -18.48 -17.50
CA LEU A 17 -49.38 -17.89 -18.84
C LEU A 17 -48.05 -18.15 -19.55
N LEU A 18 -46.92 -17.99 -18.85
CA LEU A 18 -45.58 -18.28 -19.39
C LEU A 18 -45.43 -19.76 -19.76
N GLN A 19 -45.98 -20.68 -18.96
CA GLN A 19 -45.99 -22.11 -19.25
C GLN A 19 -46.76 -22.44 -20.55
N LYS A 20 -47.92 -21.80 -20.77
CA LYS A 20 -48.70 -21.95 -22.00
C LYS A 20 -48.01 -21.32 -23.21
N HIS A 21 -47.44 -20.12 -23.05
CA HIS A 21 -46.69 -19.45 -24.12
C HIS A 21 -45.47 -20.26 -24.59
N ARG A 22 -44.78 -20.92 -23.65
CA ARG A 22 -43.67 -21.83 -23.97
C ARG A 22 -44.07 -22.98 -24.91
N MET A 23 -45.34 -23.41 -24.92
CA MET A 23 -45.84 -24.46 -25.80
C MET A 23 -46.17 -23.97 -27.22
N ILE A 24 -46.48 -22.67 -27.36
CA ILE A 24 -46.91 -22.05 -28.64
C ILE A 24 -45.72 -21.38 -29.36
N ARG A 25 -44.70 -20.95 -28.59
CA ARG A 25 -43.44 -20.43 -29.12
C ARG A 25 -42.29 -21.29 -28.55
N PRO A 26 -41.92 -22.38 -29.23
CA PRO A 26 -40.82 -23.24 -28.80
C PRO A 26 -39.57 -22.39 -28.60
N VAL A 27 -38.91 -22.55 -27.45
CA VAL A 27 -37.60 -21.95 -27.22
C VAL A 27 -36.60 -22.74 -28.05
N PHE A 28 -36.13 -22.15 -29.15
CA PHE A 28 -35.16 -22.81 -30.00
C PHE A 28 -33.77 -22.74 -29.35
N PRO A 29 -32.85 -23.65 -29.67
CA PRO A 29 -31.47 -23.60 -29.16
C PRO A 29 -30.80 -22.22 -29.39
N TYR A 30 -31.14 -21.54 -30.49
CA TYR A 30 -30.70 -20.18 -30.77
C TYR A 30 -31.18 -19.15 -29.74
N ASP A 31 -32.44 -19.23 -29.29
CA ASP A 31 -32.98 -18.33 -28.27
C ASP A 31 -32.19 -18.50 -26.96
N THR A 32 -31.91 -19.74 -26.57
CA THR A 32 -31.08 -20.06 -25.39
C THR A 32 -29.66 -19.52 -25.53
N GLN A 33 -29.04 -19.70 -26.71
CA GLN A 33 -27.71 -19.19 -27.01
C GLN A 33 -27.66 -17.66 -26.90
N ALA A 34 -28.66 -16.97 -27.44
CA ALA A 34 -28.76 -15.51 -27.39
C ALA A 34 -28.96 -15.00 -25.95
N MET A 35 -29.76 -15.70 -25.14
CA MET A 35 -29.92 -15.38 -23.71
C MET A 35 -28.61 -15.54 -22.93
N ILE A 36 -27.88 -16.64 -23.15
CA ILE A 36 -26.57 -16.88 -22.53
C ILE A 36 -25.58 -15.78 -22.94
N TRP A 37 -25.54 -15.41 -24.22
CA TRP A 37 -24.69 -14.33 -24.73
C TRP A 37 -25.03 -12.98 -24.08
N ASN A 38 -26.32 -12.64 -23.98
CA ASN A 38 -26.77 -11.41 -23.31
C ASN A 38 -26.37 -11.39 -21.83
N CYS A 39 -26.51 -12.51 -21.12
CA CYS A 39 -26.07 -12.66 -19.74
C CYS A 39 -24.56 -12.44 -19.63
N ASN A 40 -23.76 -13.15 -20.43
CA ASN A 40 -22.30 -13.03 -20.41
C ASN A 40 -21.82 -11.61 -20.72
N ASN A 41 -22.46 -10.93 -21.67
CA ASN A 41 -22.16 -9.54 -21.97
C ASN A 41 -22.51 -8.60 -20.82
N LYS A 42 -23.68 -8.80 -20.18
CA LYS A 42 -24.07 -8.01 -19.02
C LYS A 42 -23.12 -8.22 -17.86
N PHE A 43 -22.72 -9.46 -17.58
CA PHE A 43 -21.70 -9.79 -16.58
C PHE A 43 -20.35 -9.18 -16.91
N THR A 44 -19.94 -9.20 -18.18
CA THR A 44 -18.67 -8.60 -18.62
C THR A 44 -18.67 -7.09 -18.38
N LYS A 45 -19.75 -6.40 -18.76
CA LYS A 45 -19.93 -4.96 -18.48
C LYS A 45 -19.89 -4.66 -16.98
N LEU A 46 -20.62 -5.42 -16.17
CA LEU A 46 -20.62 -5.24 -14.71
C LEU A 46 -19.23 -5.46 -14.11
N ARG A 47 -18.50 -6.49 -14.56
CA ARG A 47 -17.12 -6.74 -14.12
C ARG A 47 -16.20 -5.57 -14.43
N ILE A 48 -16.31 -5.00 -15.64
CA ILE A 48 -15.53 -3.82 -16.04
C ILE A 48 -15.89 -2.61 -15.18
N GLU A 49 -17.18 -2.36 -14.96
CA GLU A 49 -17.64 -1.21 -14.18
C GLU A 49 -17.19 -1.29 -12.71
N VAL A 50 -17.29 -2.47 -12.10
CA VAL A 50 -16.81 -2.69 -10.72
C VAL A 50 -15.30 -2.48 -10.61
N LYS A 51 -14.52 -2.98 -11.58
CA LYS A 51 -13.07 -2.75 -11.63
C LYS A 51 -12.75 -1.26 -11.76
N LYS A 52 -13.42 -0.57 -12.69
CA LYS A 52 -13.25 0.86 -12.94
C LYS A 52 -13.57 1.69 -11.69
N SER A 53 -14.72 1.44 -11.07
CA SER A 53 -15.16 2.14 -9.86
C SER A 53 -14.18 1.93 -8.70
N THR A 54 -13.72 0.69 -8.50
CA THR A 54 -12.72 0.37 -7.47
C THR A 54 -11.40 1.10 -7.73
N CYS A 55 -10.89 1.08 -8.97
CA CYS A 55 -9.67 1.79 -9.33
C CYS A 55 -9.80 3.30 -9.11
N GLN A 56 -10.93 3.89 -9.51
CA GLN A 56 -11.20 5.31 -9.33
C GLN A 56 -11.24 5.70 -7.84
N ALA A 57 -11.88 4.87 -7.01
CA ALA A 57 -11.89 5.07 -5.55
C ALA A 57 -10.48 4.97 -4.95
N ALA A 58 -9.68 4.00 -5.38
CA ALA A 58 -8.30 3.84 -4.94
C ALA A 58 -7.41 5.03 -5.32
N ILE A 59 -7.55 5.54 -6.54
CA ILE A 59 -6.84 6.74 -7.01
C ILE A 59 -7.24 7.96 -6.20
N ALA A 60 -8.54 8.19 -5.98
CA ALA A 60 -9.03 9.30 -5.18
C ALA A 60 -8.53 9.27 -3.72
N LEU A 61 -8.41 8.07 -3.13
CA LEU A 61 -7.79 7.90 -1.81
C LEU A 61 -6.30 8.24 -1.85
N ASN A 62 -5.57 7.75 -2.86
CA ASN A 62 -4.16 8.04 -3.01
C ASN A 62 -3.89 9.54 -3.21
N GLU A 63 -4.73 10.26 -3.96
CA GLU A 63 -4.64 11.72 -4.13
C GLU A 63 -4.84 12.48 -2.81
N LYS A 64 -5.80 12.06 -1.98
CA LYS A 64 -5.99 12.62 -0.64
C LYS A 64 -4.76 12.40 0.25
N HIS A 65 -4.09 11.27 0.12
CA HIS A 65 -2.84 11.00 0.84
C HIS A 65 -1.63 11.70 0.21
N ALA A 66 -1.61 11.91 -1.11
CA ALA A 66 -0.54 12.58 -1.83
C ALA A 66 -0.49 14.08 -1.55
N THR A 67 -1.65 14.71 -1.31
CA THR A 67 -1.78 16.13 -0.92
C THR A 67 -1.42 16.38 0.55
N ASN A 68 -1.30 15.34 1.37
CA ASN A 68 -0.68 15.41 2.70
C ASN A 68 0.63 14.59 2.71
N PRO A 69 1.64 14.98 1.91
CA PRO A 69 2.92 14.30 1.96
C PRO A 69 3.43 14.49 3.38
N ARG A 70 3.62 13.39 4.12
CA ARG A 70 4.23 13.44 5.45
C ARG A 70 5.57 14.15 5.29
N LYS A 71 5.61 15.44 5.67
CA LYS A 71 6.78 16.28 5.53
C LYS A 71 7.90 15.54 6.25
N ARG A 72 8.97 15.16 5.52
CA ARG A 72 10.13 14.52 6.15
C ARG A 72 10.68 15.51 7.16
N ARG A 73 10.42 15.26 8.45
CA ARG A 73 10.93 16.09 9.54
C ARG A 73 12.30 15.54 9.91
N ASN A 74 13.33 16.35 9.72
CA ASN A 74 14.64 16.04 10.28
C ASN A 74 14.53 16.05 11.79
N PHE A 75 15.32 15.20 12.47
CA PHE A 75 15.46 15.30 13.91
C PHE A 75 16.05 16.65 14.29
N CYS A 76 15.62 17.19 15.44
CA CYS A 76 16.19 18.43 15.94
C CYS A 76 17.67 18.24 16.29
N LYS A 77 18.42 19.35 16.36
CA LYS A 77 19.87 19.30 16.61
C LYS A 77 20.21 18.56 17.89
N ASN A 78 19.41 18.72 18.96
CA ASN A 78 19.62 18.04 20.23
C ASN A 78 19.53 16.51 20.10
N VAL A 79 18.48 16.01 19.43
CA VAL A 79 18.33 14.56 19.18
C VAL A 79 19.52 14.03 18.38
N VAL A 80 19.93 14.74 17.33
CA VAL A 80 21.09 14.33 16.53
C VAL A 80 22.38 14.36 17.35
N GLN A 81 22.55 15.33 18.25
CA GLN A 81 23.72 15.43 19.11
C GLN A 81 23.82 14.24 20.06
N ILE A 82 22.73 13.88 20.75
CA ILE A 82 22.71 12.74 21.69
C ILE A 82 23.07 11.45 20.96
N LEU A 83 22.48 11.20 19.79
CA LEU A 83 22.76 10.00 18.99
C LEU A 83 24.19 9.98 18.46
N ASN A 84 24.73 11.13 18.05
CA ASN A 84 26.13 11.24 17.62
C ASN A 84 27.10 11.00 18.77
N ASN A 85 26.85 11.54 19.97
CA ASN A 85 27.72 11.35 21.12
C ASN A 85 27.91 9.86 21.41
N TYR A 86 26.80 9.13 21.56
CA TYR A 86 26.84 7.68 21.76
C TYR A 86 27.61 6.97 20.63
N TYR A 87 27.36 7.37 19.37
CA TYR A 87 28.03 6.77 18.22
C TYR A 87 29.54 6.99 18.23
N GLN A 88 30.02 8.18 18.64
CA GLN A 88 31.45 8.47 18.73
C GLN A 88 32.10 7.73 19.90
N GLU A 89 31.43 7.65 21.05
CA GLU A 89 31.89 6.86 22.21
C GLU A 89 32.04 5.38 21.87
N HIS A 90 31.20 4.86 20.96
CA HIS A 90 31.19 3.47 20.52
C HIS A 90 31.69 3.29 19.07
N ILE A 91 32.63 4.13 18.62
CA ILE A 91 33.06 4.13 17.20
C ILE A 91 33.65 2.79 16.73
N SER A 92 34.24 2.01 17.65
CA SER A 92 34.77 0.67 17.37
C SER A 92 33.66 -0.36 17.13
N ASN A 93 32.54 -0.23 17.83
CA ASN A 93 31.37 -1.11 17.71
C ASN A 93 30.05 -0.32 17.82
N PRO A 94 29.63 0.42 16.77
CA PRO A 94 28.48 1.33 16.83
C PRO A 94 27.14 0.59 16.63
N TYR A 95 26.91 -0.42 17.46
CA TYR A 95 25.73 -1.26 17.50
C TYR A 95 25.15 -1.22 18.92
N PRO A 96 24.25 -0.26 19.20
CA PRO A 96 23.60 -0.20 20.50
C PRO A 96 22.82 -1.48 20.77
N SER A 97 22.87 -1.96 22.02
CA SER A 97 22.01 -3.04 22.49
C SER A 97 20.54 -2.60 22.50
N ASP A 98 19.61 -3.53 22.75
CA ASP A 98 18.19 -3.16 22.83
C ASP A 98 17.88 -2.29 24.05
N ASP A 99 18.62 -2.45 25.15
CA ASP A 99 18.55 -1.60 26.32
C ASP A 99 19.08 -0.19 26.00
N ASP A 100 20.23 -0.08 25.33
CA ASP A 100 20.79 1.21 24.90
C ASP A 100 19.84 1.95 23.95
N LYS A 101 19.23 1.25 22.98
CA LYS A 101 18.24 1.86 22.08
C LYS A 101 17.04 2.38 22.84
N THR A 102 16.61 1.67 23.88
CA THR A 102 15.49 2.06 24.74
C THR A 102 15.84 3.29 25.56
N GLU A 103 17.05 3.36 26.12
CA GLU A 103 17.54 4.52 26.86
C GLU A 103 17.70 5.74 25.95
N LEU A 104 18.29 5.56 24.77
CA LEU A 104 18.44 6.63 23.77
C LEU A 104 17.08 7.15 23.32
N ALA A 105 16.10 6.26 23.07
CA ALA A 105 14.73 6.65 22.74
C ALA A 105 14.09 7.48 23.86
N LYS A 106 14.26 7.07 25.12
CA LYS A 106 13.79 7.85 26.30
C LYS A 106 14.44 9.23 26.37
N LYS A 107 15.76 9.32 26.18
CA LYS A 107 16.53 10.59 26.22
C LYS A 107 16.16 11.54 25.08
N THR A 108 15.87 11.01 23.90
CA THR A 108 15.65 11.81 22.68
C THR A 108 14.18 12.05 22.35
N GLY A 109 13.26 11.30 22.96
CA GLY A 109 11.82 11.39 22.70
C GLY A 109 11.38 10.85 21.34
N ILE A 110 12.24 10.10 20.63
CA ILE A 110 11.90 9.39 19.39
C ILE A 110 11.69 7.90 19.66
N THR A 111 11.09 7.18 18.71
CA THR A 111 10.82 5.74 18.91
C THR A 111 12.09 4.90 18.80
N VAL A 112 12.10 3.74 19.46
CA VAL A 112 13.20 2.75 19.38
C VAL A 112 13.50 2.37 17.93
N SER A 113 12.47 2.23 17.09
CA SER A 113 12.63 1.97 15.66
C SER A 113 13.35 3.12 14.94
N GLN A 114 13.03 4.37 15.26
CA GLN A 114 13.72 5.54 14.71
C GLN A 114 15.19 5.60 15.14
N VAL A 115 15.50 5.25 16.39
CA VAL A 115 16.88 5.10 16.87
C VAL A 115 17.61 4.03 16.05
N SER A 116 17.05 2.83 15.95
CA SER A 116 17.62 1.71 15.19
C SER A 116 17.93 2.09 13.73
N ASN A 117 16.95 2.72 13.06
CA ASN A 117 17.09 3.22 11.69
C ASN A 117 18.17 4.29 11.57
N TRP A 118 18.27 5.20 12.54
CA TRP A 118 19.30 6.24 12.54
C TRP A 118 20.71 5.64 12.59
N PHE A 119 20.94 4.67 13.49
CA PHE A 119 22.24 3.99 13.61
C PHE A 119 22.58 3.18 12.36
N GLY A 120 21.62 2.46 11.79
CA GLY A 120 21.79 1.77 10.51
C GLY A 120 22.21 2.71 9.39
N ASN A 121 21.48 3.81 9.21
CA ASN A 121 21.77 4.81 8.19
C ASN A 121 23.09 5.56 8.44
N LYS A 122 23.46 5.80 9.70
CA LYS A 122 24.73 6.44 10.08
C LYS A 122 25.92 5.56 9.68
N ARG A 123 25.89 4.26 9.98
CA ARG A 123 26.95 3.31 9.59
C ARG A 123 27.12 3.22 8.07
N ILE A 124 26.02 3.19 7.32
CA ILE A 124 26.06 3.16 5.84
C ILE A 124 26.75 4.43 5.30
N ARG A 125 26.35 5.61 5.82
CA ARG A 125 26.96 6.89 5.41
C ARG A 125 28.45 6.96 5.74
N ASP A 126 28.84 6.54 6.94
CA ASP A 126 30.25 6.58 7.35
C ASP A 126 31.10 5.61 6.52
N ARG A 127 30.59 4.42 6.19
CA ARG A 127 31.28 3.47 5.29
C ARG A 127 31.44 4.04 3.88
N ALA A 128 30.38 4.66 3.35
CA ALA A 128 30.42 5.29 2.04
C ALA A 128 31.43 6.46 2.01
N ASN A 129 31.50 7.24 3.09
CA ASN A 129 32.48 8.33 3.21
C ASN A 129 33.91 7.78 3.25
N LYS A 130 34.19 6.75 4.07
CA LYS A 130 35.51 6.11 4.10
C LYS A 130 35.96 5.63 2.71
N LYS A 131 35.05 5.02 1.94
CA LYS A 131 35.33 4.59 0.55
C LYS A 131 35.65 5.76 -0.38
N LYS A 132 34.96 6.89 -0.22
CA LYS A 132 35.23 8.10 -1.03
C LYS A 132 36.59 8.70 -0.72
N LEU A 133 36.97 8.78 0.56
CA LEU A 133 38.30 9.27 0.94
C LEU A 133 39.40 8.39 0.35
N SER A 134 39.29 7.06 0.46
CA SER A 134 40.30 6.15 -0.10
C SER A 134 40.42 6.28 -1.64
N THR A 135 39.32 6.52 -2.35
CA THR A 135 39.35 6.72 -3.81
C THR A 135 39.93 8.08 -4.20
N GLN A 136 39.77 9.12 -3.36
CA GLN A 136 40.38 10.43 -3.61
C GLN A 136 41.90 10.41 -3.39
N GLU A 137 42.38 9.72 -2.35
CA GLU A 137 43.81 9.56 -2.07
C GLU A 137 44.52 8.82 -3.24
N GLN A 138 43.94 7.72 -3.73
CA GLN A 138 44.49 6.98 -4.87
C GLN A 138 44.56 7.77 -6.19
N ASN A 139 43.75 8.82 -6.35
CA ASN A 139 43.77 9.66 -7.54
C ASN A 139 44.80 10.80 -7.46
N MET A 140 45.31 11.13 -6.27
CA MET A 140 46.31 12.18 -6.06
C MET A 140 47.75 11.64 -6.18
N ASP A 141 47.98 10.38 -5.81
CA ASP A 141 49.30 9.72 -5.90
C ASP A 141 49.68 9.33 -7.35
N GLY A 142 48.77 9.46 -8.31
CA GLY A 142 48.99 9.16 -9.73
C GLY A 142 49.43 10.36 -10.60
N GLN A 143 49.74 11.51 -9.99
CA GLN A 143 50.12 12.75 -10.70
C GLN A 143 51.50 13.32 -10.34
N THR A 144 52.34 12.56 -9.63
CA THR A 144 53.76 12.89 -9.37
C THR A 144 54.66 11.88 -10.04
#